data_AF-A0A2T9Z8G3-F1
#
_entry.id   AF-A0A2T9Z8G3-F1
#
_cell.length_a   1.000
_cell.length_b   1.000
_cell.length_c   1.000
_cell.angle_alpha   90.00
_cell.angle_beta   90.00
_cell.angle_gamma   90.00
#
_symmetry.space_group_name_H-M   'P 1'
#
loop_
_entity.id
_entity.type
_entity.pdbx_description
1 polymer ?
#
loop_
_entity_poly.entity_id
_entity_poly.type
_entity_poly.pdbx_seq_one_letter_code
_entity_poly.pdbx_strand_id
1 'polypeptide(L)'
;MSAKAIREFDGKLLLSKYLFSSPELSEGKEEAPAEPAFAFSQSKVAQVSFEMPKEPTPASIKNEIASKLFQAEKNYPWLLTTKLVVKPDQLIKRRGKSGLLAINKTWEEVKQWISDRALKEVT
;
A
#
# COMPACT_ATOMS: atom_id res chain seq x y z
N MET A 1 26.45 7.73 -7.61
CA MET A 1 25.13 7.11 -7.32
C MET A 1 24.53 7.83 -6.12
N SER A 2 23.34 8.42 -6.23
CA SER A 2 22.66 9.06 -5.08
C SER A 2 21.54 8.18 -4.54
N ALA A 3 21.34 8.19 -3.22
CA ALA A 3 20.24 7.48 -2.59
C ALA A 3 18.92 8.21 -2.86
N LYS A 4 17.88 7.47 -3.30
CA LYS A 4 16.52 7.99 -3.56
C LYS A 4 15.52 7.22 -2.71
N ALA A 5 14.55 7.93 -2.14
CA ALA A 5 13.46 7.31 -1.40
C ALA A 5 12.48 6.58 -2.34
N ILE A 6 11.95 5.45 -1.88
CA ILE A 6 10.90 4.69 -2.56
C ILE A 6 9.62 4.71 -1.73
N ARG A 7 8.47 4.46 -2.38
CA ARG A 7 7.19 4.35 -1.69
C ARG A 7 7.15 3.12 -0.79
N GLU A 8 6.31 3.15 0.24
CA GLU A 8 6.17 2.04 1.16
C GLU A 8 5.63 0.79 0.45
N PHE A 9 4.71 0.97 -0.51
CA PHE A 9 4.20 -0.11 -1.35
C PHE A 9 5.31 -0.86 -2.08
N ASP A 10 6.18 -0.14 -2.81
CA ASP A 10 7.28 -0.74 -3.58
C ASP A 10 8.28 -1.44 -2.67
N GLY A 11 8.64 -0.80 -1.54
CA GLY A 11 9.56 -1.37 -0.56
C GLY A 11 9.05 -2.70 0.03
N LYS A 12 7.74 -2.81 0.30
CA LYS A 12 7.15 -4.06 0.79
C LYS A 12 7.14 -5.17 -0.27
N LEU A 13 6.86 -4.83 -1.53
CA LEU A 13 6.90 -5.82 -2.61
C LEU A 13 8.33 -6.33 -2.84
N LEU A 14 9.32 -5.44 -2.83
CA LEU A 14 10.73 -5.81 -2.95
C LEU A 14 11.16 -6.71 -1.79
N LEU A 15 10.85 -6.32 -0.54
CA LEU A 15 11.18 -7.12 0.63
C LEU A 15 10.52 -8.51 0.55
N SER A 16 9.23 -8.57 0.26
CA SER A 16 8.47 -9.81 0.17
C SER A 16 8.99 -10.76 -0.91
N LYS A 17 9.55 -10.22 -2.00
CA LYS A 17 10.06 -11.01 -3.12
C LYS A 17 11.48 -11.51 -2.85
N TYR A 18 12.35 -10.62 -2.35
CA TYR A 18 13.80 -10.85 -2.37
C TYR A 18 14.37 -11.33 -1.03
N LEU A 19 13.68 -11.14 0.10
CA LEU A 19 14.26 -11.42 1.42
C LEU A 19 14.72 -12.88 1.60
N PHE A 20 14.01 -13.85 1.01
CA PHE A 20 14.38 -15.28 1.10
C PHE A 20 14.92 -15.88 -0.21
N SER A 21 14.89 -15.13 -1.31
CA SER A 21 15.32 -15.62 -2.62
C SER A 21 16.66 -15.05 -3.06
N SER A 22 17.19 -14.08 -2.30
CA SER A 22 18.50 -13.49 -2.59
C SER A 22 19.60 -14.43 -2.13
N PRO A 23 20.67 -14.60 -2.93
CA PRO A 23 21.77 -15.49 -2.58
C PRO A 23 22.48 -14.97 -1.32
N GLU A 24 22.83 -15.90 -0.43
CA GLU A 24 23.65 -15.59 0.73
C GLU A 24 25.10 -15.27 0.29
N LEU A 25 25.69 -14.25 0.90
CA LEU A 25 27.07 -13.80 0.63
C LEU A 25 28.09 -14.51 1.53
N SER A 26 27.74 -15.63 2.17
CA SER A 26 28.66 -16.36 3.04
C SER A 26 29.78 -17.00 2.20
N GLU A 27 30.98 -16.43 2.29
CA GLU A 27 32.21 -16.99 1.69
C GLU A 27 32.67 -18.32 2.33
N GLY A 28 31.91 -18.87 3.28
CA GLY A 28 32.16 -20.15 3.95
C GLY A 28 31.01 -21.12 3.71
N LYS A 29 31.38 -22.36 3.37
CA LYS A 29 30.49 -23.51 3.14
C LYS A 29 29.54 -23.75 4.33
N GLU A 30 28.35 -23.16 4.27
CA GLU A 30 27.17 -23.75 4.86
C GLU A 30 26.11 -23.75 3.76
N GLU A 31 25.65 -24.95 3.37
CA GLU A 31 24.53 -25.09 2.45
C GLU A 31 23.32 -24.40 3.08
N ALA A 32 22.73 -23.44 2.38
CA ALA A 32 21.52 -22.78 2.83
C ALA A 32 20.50 -23.87 3.24
N PRO A 33 19.89 -23.78 4.43
CA PRO A 33 18.94 -24.80 4.88
C PRO A 33 17.84 -24.97 3.83
N ALA A 34 17.53 -26.23 3.49
CA ALA A 34 16.60 -26.59 2.42
C ALA A 34 15.19 -25.97 2.58
N GLU A 35 14.84 -25.55 3.79
CA GLU A 35 13.62 -24.84 4.13
C GLU A 35 13.98 -23.61 4.99
N PRO A 36 13.43 -22.43 4.69
CA PRO A 36 13.65 -21.25 5.51
C PRO A 36 13.07 -21.48 6.92
N ALA A 37 13.86 -21.24 7.96
CA ALA A 37 13.44 -21.37 9.37
C ALA A 37 12.25 -20.45 9.75
N PHE A 38 11.89 -19.51 8.87
CA PHE A 38 10.80 -18.58 9.04
C PHE A 38 10.14 -18.27 7.69
N ALA A 39 8.82 -18.41 7.60
CA ALA A 39 8.05 -18.03 6.42
C ALA A 39 7.29 -16.72 6.70
N PHE A 40 7.57 -15.66 5.93
CA PHE A 40 6.73 -14.46 5.96
C PHE A 40 5.38 -14.75 5.29
N SER A 41 4.30 -14.26 5.90
CA SER A 41 3.01 -14.20 5.23
C SER A 41 3.11 -13.34 3.97
N GLN A 42 2.46 -13.76 2.89
CA GLN A 42 2.39 -12.95 1.66
C GLN A 42 1.90 -11.53 1.97
N SER A 43 2.56 -10.55 1.37
CA SER A 43 2.25 -9.13 1.57
C SER A 43 0.86 -8.80 1.04
N LYS A 44 -0.12 -8.66 1.93
CA LYS A 44 -1.46 -8.16 1.60
C LYS A 44 -1.45 -6.63 1.58
N VAL A 45 -0.99 -6.08 0.47
CA VAL A 45 -0.95 -4.63 0.23
C VAL A 45 -1.69 -4.30 -1.07
N ALA A 46 -2.50 -3.25 -1.03
CA ALA A 46 -3.18 -2.69 -2.19
C ALA A 46 -2.83 -1.21 -2.28
N GLN A 47 -2.46 -0.75 -3.48
CA GLN A 47 -2.24 0.66 -3.76
C GLN A 47 -3.39 1.17 -4.63
N VAL A 48 -3.94 2.32 -4.26
CA VAL A 48 -4.92 3.05 -5.07
C VAL A 48 -4.31 4.40 -5.38
N SER A 49 -4.09 4.68 -6.67
CA SER A 49 -3.56 5.96 -7.14
C SER A 49 -4.67 6.72 -7.88
N PHE A 50 -4.80 7.99 -7.55
CA PHE A 50 -5.77 8.89 -8.15
C PHE A 50 -5.04 9.92 -9.00
N GLU A 51 -5.63 10.29 -10.12
CA GLU A 51 -5.16 11.39 -10.96
C GLU A 51 -6.15 12.54 -10.88
N MET A 52 -5.67 13.78 -10.96
CA MET A 52 -6.58 14.91 -11.03
C MET A 52 -7.29 14.93 -12.40
N PRO A 53 -8.63 14.97 -12.44
CA PRO A 53 -9.34 15.15 -13.69
C PRO A 53 -8.94 16.46 -14.38
N LYS A 54 -8.93 16.48 -15.71
CA LYS A 54 -8.62 17.69 -16.51
C LYS A 54 -9.53 18.87 -16.13
N GLU A 55 -10.79 18.59 -15.85
CA GLU A 55 -11.77 19.54 -15.33
C GLU A 55 -12.21 19.06 -13.92
N PRO A 56 -11.62 19.61 -12.85
CA PRO A 56 -11.87 19.16 -11.48
C PRO A 56 -13.20 19.72 -10.97
N THR A 57 -14.30 19.02 -11.28
CA THR A 57 -15.61 19.25 -10.67
C THR A 57 -15.82 18.25 -9.54
N PRO A 58 -16.68 18.54 -8.53
CA PRO A 58 -16.99 17.58 -7.48
C PRO A 58 -17.47 16.22 -8.02
N ALA A 59 -18.20 16.24 -9.13
CA ALA A 59 -18.66 15.02 -9.81
C ALA A 59 -17.50 14.25 -10.47
N SER A 60 -16.60 14.93 -11.19
CA SER A 60 -15.47 14.25 -11.85
C SER A 60 -14.49 13.63 -10.83
N ILE A 61 -14.23 14.32 -9.72
CA ILE A 61 -13.41 13.81 -8.61
C ILE A 61 -14.07 12.57 -7.98
N LYS A 62 -15.37 12.64 -7.69
CA LYS A 62 -16.12 11.51 -7.13
C LYS A 62 -16.08 10.30 -8.06
N ASN A 63 -16.25 10.52 -9.37
CA ASN A 63 -16.22 9.46 -10.37
C ASN A 63 -14.84 8.81 -10.48
N GLU A 64 -13.76 9.61 -10.46
CA GLU A 64 -12.39 9.10 -10.44
C GLU A 64 -12.14 8.22 -9.21
N ILE A 65 -12.51 8.70 -8.02
CA ILE A 65 -12.36 7.94 -6.78
C ILE A 65 -13.14 6.62 -6.84
N ALA A 66 -14.40 6.68 -7.25
CA ALA A 66 -15.26 5.50 -7.36
C ALA A 66 -14.70 4.47 -8.36
N SER A 67 -14.22 4.92 -9.51
CA SER A 67 -13.61 4.07 -10.55
C SER A 67 -12.38 3.34 -10.02
N LYS A 68 -11.47 4.05 -9.34
CA LYS A 68 -10.25 3.46 -8.79
C LYS A 68 -10.54 2.49 -7.63
N LEU A 69 -11.52 2.79 -6.78
CA LEU A 69 -11.92 1.87 -5.70
C LEU A 69 -12.56 0.60 -6.25
N PHE A 70 -13.40 0.71 -7.29
CA PHE A 70 -13.95 -0.45 -7.99
C PHE A 70 -12.87 -1.33 -8.63
N GLN A 71 -11.84 -0.72 -9.24
CA GLN A 71 -10.69 -1.46 -9.76
C GLN A 71 -9.92 -2.16 -8.62
N ALA A 72 -9.77 -1.51 -7.46
CA ALA A 72 -9.11 -2.11 -6.31
C ALA A 72 -9.87 -3.34 -5.77
N GLU A 73 -11.21 -3.28 -5.69
CA GLU A 73 -12.04 -4.44 -5.29
C GLU A 73 -11.82 -5.65 -6.21
N LYS A 74 -11.78 -5.41 -7.53
CA LYS A 74 -11.53 -6.45 -8.52
C LYS A 74 -10.13 -7.06 -8.43
N ASN A 75 -9.12 -6.23 -8.25
CA ASN A 75 -7.72 -6.67 -8.20
C ASN A 75 -7.37 -7.33 -6.86
N TYR A 76 -8.05 -6.94 -5.79
CA TYR A 76 -7.76 -7.35 -4.42
C TYR A 76 -9.03 -7.76 -3.65
N PRO A 77 -9.64 -8.93 -3.96
CA PRO A 77 -10.90 -9.35 -3.33
C PRO A 77 -10.84 -9.48 -1.79
N TRP A 78 -9.63 -9.69 -1.23
CA TRP A 78 -9.41 -9.76 0.22
C TRP A 78 -9.72 -8.45 0.96
N LEU A 79 -9.82 -7.32 0.25
CA LEU A 79 -10.26 -6.05 0.82
C LEU A 79 -11.66 -6.17 1.44
N LEU A 80 -12.55 -6.97 0.84
CA LEU A 80 -13.95 -7.10 1.25
C LEU A 80 -14.15 -7.96 2.51
N THR A 81 -13.17 -8.79 2.86
CA THR A 81 -13.33 -9.87 3.86
C THR A 81 -12.50 -9.68 5.12
N THR A 82 -11.61 -8.68 5.15
CA THR A 82 -10.67 -8.48 6.25
C THR A 82 -10.74 -7.06 6.79
N LYS A 83 -10.35 -6.89 8.06
CA LYS A 83 -10.15 -5.56 8.64
C LYS A 83 -8.86 -4.95 8.10
N LEU A 84 -8.92 -3.66 7.79
CA LEU A 84 -7.91 -2.95 7.02
C LEU A 84 -7.30 -1.81 7.82
N VAL A 85 -6.11 -1.42 7.36
CA VAL A 85 -5.44 -0.18 7.74
C VAL A 85 -5.24 0.64 6.46
N VAL A 86 -5.69 1.89 6.46
CA VAL A 86 -5.54 2.80 5.32
C VAL A 86 -4.73 4.04 5.70
N LYS A 87 -3.85 4.46 4.79
CA LYS A 87 -2.94 5.59 4.94
C LYS A 87 -2.43 6.09 3.58
N PRO A 88 -2.00 7.35 3.45
CA PRO A 88 -1.33 7.83 2.25
C PRO A 88 0.11 7.30 2.19
N ASP A 89 0.59 7.10 0.96
CA ASP A 89 1.94 6.62 0.63
C ASP A 89 2.68 7.61 -0.29
N GLN A 90 2.90 8.80 0.25
CA GLN A 90 3.53 9.94 -0.44
C GLN A 90 4.80 10.39 0.30
N LEU A 91 5.51 9.45 0.93
CA LEU A 91 6.70 9.71 1.77
C LEU A 91 6.46 10.56 3.03
N ILE A 92 5.19 10.82 3.37
CA ILE A 92 4.77 11.54 4.58
C ILE A 92 5.13 10.73 5.83
N LYS A 93 5.82 11.37 6.78
CA LYS A 93 6.19 10.78 8.08
C LYS A 93 5.16 11.12 9.15
N ARG A 94 5.19 10.40 10.28
CA ARG A 94 4.32 10.64 11.45
C ARG A 94 2.79 10.61 11.16
N ARG A 95 2.37 9.84 10.15
CA ARG A 95 0.95 9.69 9.71
C ARG A 95 -0.05 9.44 10.85
N GLY A 96 0.34 8.68 11.88
CA GLY A 96 -0.52 8.47 13.06
C GLY A 96 -0.80 9.75 13.85
N LYS A 97 0.21 10.59 14.08
CA LYS A 97 0.06 11.87 14.79
C LYS A 97 -0.71 12.91 13.95
N SER A 98 -0.58 12.84 12.63
CA SER A 98 -1.27 13.75 11.69
C SER A 98 -2.69 13.31 11.33
N GLY A 99 -3.24 12.25 11.95
CA GLY A 99 -4.59 11.76 11.61
C GLY A 99 -4.72 11.15 10.20
N LEU A 100 -3.60 10.82 9.55
CA LEU A 100 -3.51 10.23 8.21
C LEU A 100 -3.38 8.69 8.27
N LEU A 101 -3.88 8.07 9.34
CA LEU A 101 -3.85 6.63 9.54
C LEU A 101 -5.17 6.20 10.17
N ALA A 102 -5.94 5.39 9.45
CA ALA A 102 -7.10 4.71 10.02
C ALA A 102 -6.80 3.23 10.17
N ILE A 103 -7.12 2.69 11.34
CA ILE A 103 -6.80 1.33 11.76
C ILE A 103 -8.10 0.57 12.04
N ASN A 104 -8.11 -0.73 11.76
CA ASN A 104 -9.20 -1.65 12.06
C ASN A 104 -10.53 -1.26 11.40
N LYS A 105 -10.47 -0.90 10.11
CA LYS A 105 -11.63 -0.46 9.32
C LYS A 105 -12.14 -1.56 8.40
N THR A 106 -13.45 -1.63 8.21
CA THR A 106 -14.06 -2.38 7.11
C THR A 106 -13.75 -1.71 5.78
N TRP A 107 -13.96 -2.41 4.67
CA TRP A 107 -13.77 -1.82 3.35
C TRP A 107 -14.68 -0.60 3.10
N GLU A 108 -15.94 -0.66 3.52
CA GLU A 108 -16.87 0.48 3.40
C GLU A 108 -16.37 1.72 4.17
N GLU A 109 -15.88 1.54 5.39
CA GLU A 109 -15.27 2.62 6.17
C GLU A 109 -13.98 3.15 5.51
N VAL A 110 -13.19 2.29 4.87
CA VAL A 110 -12.00 2.69 4.11
C VAL A 110 -12.39 3.52 2.89
N LYS A 111 -13.41 3.10 2.13
CA LYS A 111 -13.92 3.87 0.97
C LYS A 111 -14.35 5.27 1.40
N GLN A 112 -15.13 5.38 2.48
CA GLN A 112 -15.51 6.68 3.03
C GLN A 112 -14.29 7.51 3.45
N TRP A 113 -13.35 6.90 4.19
CA TRP A 113 -12.15 7.59 4.66
C TRP A 113 -11.29 8.15 3.50
N ILE A 114 -11.19 7.39 2.41
CA ILE A 114 -10.52 7.80 1.17
C ILE A 114 -11.31 8.91 0.48
N SER A 115 -12.62 8.76 0.29
CA SER A 115 -13.46 9.78 -0.36
C SER A 115 -13.41 11.15 0.35
N ASP A 116 -13.26 11.14 1.68
CA ASP A 116 -13.15 12.37 2.47
C ASP A 116 -11.82 13.11 2.26
N ARG A 117 -10.76 12.42 1.80
CA ARG A 117 -9.37 12.93 1.82
C ARG A 117 -8.64 12.91 0.48
N ALA A 118 -8.98 11.99 -0.41
CA ALA A 118 -8.34 11.85 -1.71
C ALA A 118 -8.50 13.15 -2.52
N LEU A 119 -7.46 13.52 -3.26
CA LEU A 119 -7.45 14.69 -4.13
C LEU A 119 -7.70 16.03 -3.39
N LYS A 120 -7.47 16.07 -2.07
CA LYS A 120 -7.49 17.29 -1.26
C LYS A 120 -6.11 17.60 -0.71
N GLU A 121 -5.82 18.88 -0.53
CA GLU A 121 -4.61 19.32 0.15
C GLU A 121 -4.68 18.94 1.63
N VAL A 122 -3.60 18.36 2.15
CA VAL A 122 -3.46 18.05 3.57
C VAL A 122 -2.78 19.25 4.22
N THR A 123 -3.53 19.96 5.06
CA THR A 123 -3.03 21.10 5.85
C THR A 123 -2.43 20.63 7.17
#